data_AF-A0A553P0A1-F1
#
_entry.id   AF-A0A553P0A1-F1
#
_cell.length_a   1.000
_cell.length_b   1.000
_cell.length_c   1.000
_cell.angle_alpha   90.00
_cell.angle_beta   90.00
_cell.angle_gamma   90.00
#
_symmetry.space_group_name_H-M   'P 1'
#
loop_
_entity.id
_entity.type
_entity.pdbx_description
1 polymer ?
#
loop_
_entity_poly.entity_id
_entity_poly.type
_entity_poly.pdbx_seq_one_letter_code
_entity_poly.pdbx_strand_id
1 'polypeptide(L)'
;MLIHLPDVPEPEMRLSVNKRQSLWPNGLIPYVINDDIEPANRDIIISAMDQFEDKTCIRFIPRTTETTYTRFVTKRGCTSLLGYSWSPQEISLRSPMCMHVGIVMHELMHTLGFLHEQCRPDRDDYVTILWNNIEQDYWRQFKKRTTDESITLGLPYDYCSIMHYDDHAFTSNGKKTLVPLKKPSCELGQKIRLSPLDIKKVNILYNCPGYRTNVGPIITSTSKPTTTLYENEGRLNKDHK
;
A
#
# COMPACT_ATOMS: atom_id res chain seq x y z
N MET A 1 6.91 2.88 -23.29
CA MET A 1 8.14 2.92 -22.46
C MET A 1 7.72 2.48 -21.08
N LEU A 2 7.95 1.20 -20.76
CA LEU A 2 7.65 0.65 -19.43
C LEU A 2 8.66 1.26 -18.46
N ILE A 3 8.17 2.07 -17.53
CA ILE A 3 9.00 2.63 -16.47
C ILE A 3 9.17 1.52 -15.45
N HIS A 4 10.30 0.80 -15.53
CA HIS A 4 10.68 -0.17 -14.52
C HIS A 4 10.99 0.62 -13.25
N LEU A 5 10.14 0.49 -12.22
CA LEU A 5 10.35 1.14 -10.93
C LEU A 5 11.45 0.35 -10.20
N PRO A 6 12.64 0.91 -9.94
CA PRO A 6 13.60 0.30 -9.04
C PRO A 6 13.08 0.52 -7.61
N ASP A 7 12.19 -0.37 -7.17
CA ASP A 7 11.65 -0.33 -5.82
C ASP A 7 12.69 -0.85 -4.84
N VAL A 8 13.00 -0.02 -3.85
CA VAL A 8 13.80 -0.41 -2.68
C VAL A 8 12.96 -1.43 -1.92
N PRO A 9 13.55 -2.53 -1.37
CA PRO A 9 12.79 -3.51 -0.63
C PRO A 9 11.93 -2.83 0.43
N GLU A 10 10.61 -2.92 0.26
CA GLU A 10 9.61 -2.43 1.21
C GLU A 10 10.05 -2.83 2.63
N PRO A 11 10.21 -1.88 3.57
CA PRO A 11 10.41 -2.22 4.97
C PRO A 11 9.27 -3.13 5.40
N GLU A 12 9.54 -4.11 6.28
CA GLU A 12 8.56 -5.07 6.80
C GLU A 12 7.45 -4.42 7.65
N MET A 13 6.69 -3.49 7.09
CA MET A 13 5.53 -2.92 7.76
C MET A 13 4.34 -3.84 7.50
N ARG A 14 4.25 -4.85 8.36
CA ARG A 14 3.11 -5.77 8.47
C ARG A 14 1.87 -4.96 8.83
N LEU A 15 1.12 -4.50 7.83
CA LEU A 15 -0.26 -4.11 8.09
C LEU A 15 -1.16 -5.33 7.92
N SER A 16 -1.84 -5.65 9.01
CA SER A 16 -3.06 -6.42 8.94
C SER A 16 -4.15 -5.49 8.42
N VAL A 17 -4.58 -5.70 7.18
CA VAL A 17 -5.72 -4.97 6.59
C VAL A 17 -7.00 -5.20 7.40
N ASN A 18 -7.01 -6.21 8.29
CA ASN A 18 -8.08 -6.46 9.27
C ASN A 18 -8.13 -5.48 10.46
N LYS A 19 -7.20 -4.52 10.60
CA LYS A 19 -7.33 -3.45 11.61
C LYS A 19 -7.56 -2.09 10.94
N ARG A 20 -8.78 -1.55 11.09
CA ARG A 20 -9.13 -0.15 10.75
C ARG A 20 -8.17 0.91 11.33
N GLN A 21 -7.34 0.54 12.30
CA GLN A 21 -6.28 1.37 12.89
C GLN A 21 -5.17 1.77 11.90
N SER A 22 -5.17 1.20 10.70
CA SER A 22 -4.19 1.45 9.64
C SER A 22 -4.75 2.24 8.46
N LEU A 23 -5.99 2.74 8.54
CA LEU A 23 -6.59 3.63 7.55
C LEU A 23 -6.50 5.08 8.01
N TRP A 24 -6.40 6.00 7.05
CA TRP A 24 -6.44 7.43 7.35
C TRP A 24 -7.81 7.82 7.93
N PRO A 25 -7.85 8.48 9.11
CA PRO A 25 -9.11 8.88 9.72
C PRO A 25 -9.96 9.72 8.78
N ASN A 26 -11.23 9.32 8.58
CA ASN A 26 -12.19 9.97 7.70
C ASN A 26 -11.76 10.11 6.23
N GLY A 27 -10.74 9.36 5.78
CA GLY A 27 -10.18 9.50 4.43
C GLY A 27 -9.49 10.84 4.19
N LEU A 28 -9.07 11.54 5.25
CA LEU A 28 -8.34 12.80 5.16
C LEU A 28 -6.83 12.52 5.28
N ILE A 29 -6.07 12.96 4.29
CA ILE A 29 -4.61 12.81 4.22
C ILE A 29 -3.97 14.19 4.21
N PRO A 30 -3.53 14.68 5.39
CA PRO A 30 -2.73 15.89 5.45
C PRO A 30 -1.41 15.69 4.69
N TYR A 31 -0.99 16.68 3.91
CA TYR A 31 0.24 16.58 3.14
C TYR A 31 1.09 17.85 3.14
N VAL A 32 2.38 17.67 2.89
CA VAL A 32 3.35 18.72 2.59
C VAL A 32 4.16 18.29 1.36
N ILE A 33 4.36 19.20 0.41
CA ILE A 33 5.30 19.03 -0.69
C ILE A 33 6.60 19.76 -0.31
N ASN A 34 7.66 19.00 -0.07
CA ASN A 34 8.93 19.55 0.36
C ASN A 34 9.65 20.30 -0.77
N ASP A 35 10.55 21.22 -0.42
CA ASP A 35 11.19 22.12 -1.39
C ASP A 35 12.19 21.44 -2.33
N ASP A 36 12.58 20.20 -2.03
CA ASP A 36 13.36 19.35 -2.92
C ASP A 36 12.55 18.75 -4.08
N ILE A 37 11.22 18.90 -4.08
CA ILE A 37 10.37 18.66 -5.25
C ILE A 37 10.35 19.95 -6.09
N GLU A 38 10.95 19.86 -7.29
CA GLU A 38 11.00 20.96 -8.25
C GLU A 38 9.59 21.54 -8.52
N PRO A 39 9.45 22.87 -8.61
CA PRO A 39 8.15 23.51 -8.84
C PRO A 39 7.37 22.94 -10.02
N ALA A 40 8.06 22.63 -11.13
CA ALA A 40 7.46 22.07 -12.34
C ALA A 40 6.85 20.66 -12.15
N ASN A 41 7.28 19.93 -11.12
CA ASN A 41 6.79 18.58 -10.81
C ASN A 41 5.63 18.58 -9.80
N ARG A 42 5.35 19.71 -9.14
CA ARG A 42 4.30 19.78 -8.12
C ARG A 42 2.92 19.54 -8.72
N ASP A 43 2.67 20.04 -9.93
CA ASP A 43 1.40 19.83 -10.64
C ASP A 43 1.12 18.36 -10.96
N ILE A 44 2.17 17.53 -11.10
CA ILE A 44 2.01 16.08 -11.31
C ILE A 44 1.48 15.42 -10.05
N ILE A 45 1.97 15.84 -8.87
CA ILE A 45 1.50 15.35 -7.58
C ILE A 45 0.05 15.75 -7.35
N ILE A 46 -0.27 17.02 -7.58
CA ILE A 46 -1.64 17.54 -7.45
C ILE A 46 -2.59 16.83 -8.43
N SER A 47 -2.19 16.68 -9.69
CA SER A 47 -2.99 15.96 -10.70
C SER A 47 -3.28 14.50 -10.31
N ALA A 48 -2.36 13.84 -9.60
CA ALA A 48 -2.56 12.49 -9.09
C ALA A 48 -3.55 12.46 -7.91
N MET A 49 -3.46 13.43 -6.99
CA MET A 49 -4.42 13.61 -5.89
C MET A 49 -5.84 13.79 -6.44
N ASP A 50 -6.01 14.68 -7.42
CA ASP A 50 -7.30 15.00 -8.05
C ASP A 50 -8.00 13.73 -8.59
N GLN A 51 -7.25 12.73 -9.09
CA GLN A 51 -7.84 11.50 -9.60
C GLN A 51 -8.60 10.70 -8.53
N PHE A 52 -8.16 10.77 -7.27
CA PHE A 52 -8.86 10.16 -6.14
C PHE A 52 -9.99 11.04 -5.64
N GLU A 53 -9.78 12.35 -5.52
CA GLU A 53 -10.78 13.27 -4.96
C GLU A 53 -12.04 13.34 -5.82
N ASP A 54 -11.88 13.25 -7.14
CA ASP A 54 -12.96 13.22 -8.15
C ASP A 54 -13.84 11.97 -8.05
N LYS A 55 -13.26 10.82 -7.67
CA LYS A 55 -13.91 9.50 -7.82
C LYS A 55 -14.19 8.80 -6.48
N THR A 56 -13.72 9.38 -5.39
CA THR A 56 -13.79 8.80 -4.05
C THR A 56 -14.06 9.86 -2.98
N CYS A 57 -14.22 9.42 -1.73
CA CYS A 57 -14.32 10.29 -0.57
C CYS A 57 -12.95 10.69 0.03
N ILE A 58 -11.84 10.25 -0.56
CA ILE A 58 -10.50 10.61 -0.12
C ILE A 58 -10.25 12.10 -0.37
N ARG A 59 -9.63 12.79 0.59
CA ARG A 59 -9.24 14.21 0.46
C ARG A 59 -7.80 14.41 0.93
N PHE A 60 -6.99 15.00 0.06
CA PHE A 60 -5.66 15.46 0.36
C PHE A 60 -5.75 16.91 0.81
N ILE A 61 -5.35 17.19 2.05
CA ILE A 61 -5.47 18.52 2.63
C ILE A 61 -4.07 19.09 2.92
N PRO A 62 -3.78 20.37 2.56
CA PRO A 62 -2.55 21.00 2.99
C PRO A 62 -2.44 20.94 4.51
N ARG A 63 -1.33 20.39 5.01
CA ARG A 63 -1.12 20.23 6.44
C ARG A 63 -1.10 21.60 7.14
N THR A 64 -1.75 21.67 8.29
CA THR A 64 -1.68 22.78 9.24
C THR A 64 -1.03 22.34 10.55
N THR A 65 -1.82 21.79 11.47
CA THR A 65 -1.40 21.39 12.83
C THR A 65 -1.38 19.89 13.04
N GLU A 66 -1.76 19.10 12.02
CA GLU A 66 -1.84 17.65 12.11
C GLU A 66 -0.46 17.06 12.43
N THR A 67 -0.44 16.13 13.39
CA THR A 67 0.79 15.47 13.86
C THR A 67 1.20 14.32 12.97
N THR A 68 0.24 13.69 12.27
CA THR A 68 0.46 12.64 11.28
C THR A 68 0.05 13.15 9.91
N TYR A 69 0.96 13.06 8.94
CA TYR A 69 0.81 13.62 7.60
C TYR A 69 1.77 12.94 6.63
N THR A 70 1.55 13.11 5.34
CA THR A 70 2.44 12.67 4.27
C THR A 70 3.37 13.79 3.83
N ARG A 71 4.63 13.46 3.56
CA ARG A 71 5.64 14.42 3.09
C ARG A 71 6.22 13.93 1.78
N PHE A 72 5.90 14.60 0.69
CA PHE A 72 6.50 14.32 -0.62
C PHE A 72 7.93 14.84 -0.65
N VAL A 73 8.87 13.97 -1.01
CA VAL A 73 10.32 14.25 -0.98
C VAL A 73 11.03 13.65 -2.19
N THR A 74 12.20 14.18 -2.54
CA THR A 74 13.07 13.61 -3.56
C THR A 74 14.13 12.72 -2.90
N LYS A 75 13.81 11.43 -2.71
CA LYS A 75 14.75 10.42 -2.20
C LYS A 75 14.94 9.28 -3.22
N ARG A 76 15.48 8.13 -2.79
CA ARG A 76 15.75 6.99 -3.66
C ARG A 76 14.45 6.24 -3.97
N GLY A 77 14.21 6.00 -5.27
CA GLY A 77 13.09 5.21 -5.75
C GLY A 77 11.76 5.95 -5.66
N CYS A 78 10.70 5.22 -6.02
CA CYS A 78 9.31 5.62 -5.82
C CYS A 78 8.81 4.75 -4.66
N THR A 79 8.54 5.34 -3.49
CA THR A 79 8.13 4.55 -2.32
C THR A 79 7.18 5.31 -1.42
N SER A 80 6.31 4.57 -0.74
CA SER A 80 5.40 5.05 0.29
C SER A 80 5.27 4.03 1.42
N LEU A 81 4.87 4.47 2.61
CA LEU A 81 4.43 3.52 3.63
C LEU A 81 3.02 3.04 3.29
N LEU A 82 2.75 1.79 3.68
CA LEU A 82 1.41 1.26 3.61
C LEU A 82 0.55 1.91 4.71
N GLY A 83 -0.54 2.57 4.32
CA GLY A 83 -1.58 3.05 5.24
C GLY A 83 -1.15 4.14 6.24
N TYR A 84 -1.91 4.25 7.32
CA TYR A 84 -1.71 5.20 8.41
C TYR A 84 -0.72 4.67 9.47
N SER A 85 0.32 5.45 9.78
CA SER A 85 1.46 5.04 10.62
C SER A 85 1.56 5.74 11.98
N TRP A 86 0.59 6.57 12.37
CA TRP A 86 0.60 7.37 13.63
C TRP A 86 1.81 8.33 13.79
N SER A 87 2.57 8.54 12.71
CA SER A 87 3.73 9.40 12.63
C SER A 87 3.80 10.03 11.24
N PRO A 88 4.51 11.17 11.06
CA PRO A 88 4.78 11.69 9.73
C PRO A 88 5.46 10.63 8.86
N GLN A 89 4.99 10.49 7.62
CA GLN A 89 5.50 9.49 6.68
C GLN A 89 5.91 10.14 5.37
N GLU A 90 6.94 9.60 4.73
CA GLU A 90 7.45 10.13 3.48
C GLU A 90 6.87 9.38 2.29
N ILE A 91 6.62 10.12 1.21
CA ILE A 91 6.41 9.57 -0.13
C ILE A 91 7.61 10.02 -0.95
N SER A 92 8.52 9.08 -1.24
CA SER A 92 9.71 9.34 -2.04
C SER A 92 9.34 9.32 -3.51
N LEU A 93 9.64 10.39 -4.22
CA LEU A 93 9.44 10.50 -5.66
C LEU A 93 10.74 10.98 -6.32
N ARG A 94 11.58 10.06 -6.79
CA ARG A 94 12.82 10.39 -7.50
C ARG A 94 12.54 10.96 -8.89
N SER A 95 12.90 12.22 -9.12
CA SER A 95 12.89 12.82 -10.46
C SER A 95 14.02 12.27 -11.35
N PRO A 96 13.81 12.11 -12.67
CA PRO A 96 12.53 12.26 -13.39
C PRO A 96 11.64 11.01 -13.32
N MET A 97 12.20 9.87 -12.90
CA MET A 97 11.62 8.54 -13.03
C MET A 97 10.25 8.36 -12.36
N CYS A 98 10.01 8.98 -11.21
CA CYS A 98 8.74 8.90 -10.49
C CYS A 98 7.76 10.02 -10.86
N MET A 99 8.19 11.01 -11.66
CA MET A 99 7.40 12.20 -12.00
C MET A 99 6.43 11.91 -13.14
N HIS A 100 5.54 10.97 -12.88
CA HIS A 100 4.43 10.60 -13.75
C HIS A 100 3.18 10.43 -12.90
N VAL A 101 2.05 10.98 -13.35
CA VAL A 101 0.78 10.98 -12.60
C VAL A 101 0.41 9.56 -12.15
N GLY A 102 0.58 8.55 -13.01
CA GLY A 102 0.29 7.16 -12.66
C GLY A 102 1.22 6.53 -11.63
N ILE A 103 2.49 6.94 -11.57
CA ILE A 103 3.41 6.46 -10.53
C ILE A 103 3.05 7.11 -9.20
N VAL A 104 2.76 8.41 -9.19
CA VAL A 104 2.29 9.08 -7.97
C VAL A 104 0.99 8.45 -7.48
N MET A 105 0.04 8.13 -8.38
CA MET A 105 -1.19 7.41 -8.00
C MET A 105 -0.91 6.03 -7.39
N HIS A 106 0.12 5.31 -7.85
CA HIS A 106 0.54 4.03 -7.25
C HIS A 106 1.03 4.22 -5.81
N GLU A 107 1.90 5.21 -5.58
CA GLU A 107 2.36 5.53 -4.21
C GLU A 107 1.23 5.99 -3.29
N LEU A 108 0.26 6.74 -3.84
CA LEU A 108 -0.93 7.15 -3.09
C LEU A 108 -1.82 5.95 -2.73
N MET A 109 -1.94 4.93 -3.59
CA MET A 109 -2.62 3.68 -3.24
C MET A 109 -1.94 2.96 -2.07
N HIS A 110 -0.61 2.92 -2.03
CA HIS A 110 0.13 2.42 -0.86
C HIS A 110 -0.19 3.24 0.39
N THR A 111 -0.12 4.57 0.31
CA THR A 111 -0.51 5.48 1.41
C THR A 111 -1.93 5.19 1.91
N LEU A 112 -2.85 4.80 1.03
CA LEU A 112 -4.23 4.44 1.38
C LEU A 112 -4.39 3.03 1.97
N GLY A 113 -3.34 2.21 1.96
CA GLY A 113 -3.30 0.89 2.57
C GLY A 113 -3.40 -0.28 1.58
N PHE A 114 -3.22 -0.03 0.28
CA PHE A 114 -3.28 -1.09 -0.74
C PHE A 114 -1.92 -1.70 -1.01
N LEU A 115 -1.87 -3.03 -0.93
CA LEU A 115 -0.74 -3.85 -1.35
C LEU A 115 -0.80 -4.10 -2.86
N HIS A 116 0.31 -4.58 -3.43
CA HIS A 116 0.34 -4.96 -4.84
C HIS A 116 -0.64 -6.10 -5.18
N GLU A 117 -1.20 -6.05 -6.39
CA GLU A 117 -2.26 -6.98 -6.80
C GLU A 117 -1.73 -8.43 -6.92
N GLN A 118 -0.49 -8.63 -7.37
CA GLN A 118 0.14 -9.97 -7.44
C GLN A 118 0.46 -10.59 -6.08
N CYS A 119 0.30 -9.83 -5.00
CA CYS A 119 0.47 -10.30 -3.62
C CYS A 119 -0.84 -10.81 -3.01
N ARG A 120 -1.99 -10.72 -3.72
CA ARG A 120 -3.26 -11.20 -3.20
C ARG A 120 -3.23 -12.68 -2.78
N PRO A 121 -4.02 -13.09 -1.77
CA PRO A 121 -4.07 -14.49 -1.32
C PRO A 121 -4.54 -15.48 -2.41
N ASP A 122 -5.41 -15.02 -3.31
CA ASP A 122 -6.02 -15.78 -4.40
C ASP A 122 -5.27 -15.66 -5.74
N ARG A 123 -4.11 -14.99 -5.77
CA ARG A 123 -3.43 -14.64 -7.05
C ARG A 123 -3.04 -15.85 -7.91
N ASP A 124 -2.78 -17.03 -7.32
CA ASP A 124 -2.37 -18.23 -8.07
C ASP A 124 -3.49 -18.74 -9.00
N ASP A 125 -4.75 -18.32 -8.80
CA ASP A 125 -5.87 -18.60 -9.70
C ASP A 125 -5.86 -17.71 -10.96
N TYR A 126 -4.96 -16.73 -11.02
CA TYR A 126 -4.93 -15.68 -12.04
C TYR A 126 -3.57 -15.49 -12.70
N VAL A 127 -2.47 -15.69 -11.97
CA VAL A 127 -1.10 -15.52 -12.47
C VAL A 127 -0.19 -16.65 -11.98
N THR A 128 0.80 -17.00 -12.79
CA THR A 128 1.91 -17.86 -12.40
C THR A 128 3.17 -17.04 -12.19
N ILE A 129 3.85 -17.24 -11.05
CA ILE A 129 5.16 -16.62 -10.78
C ILE A 129 6.28 -17.56 -11.21
N LEU A 130 7.19 -17.03 -12.04
CA LEU A 130 8.36 -17.73 -12.55
C LEU A 130 9.57 -17.42 -11.66
N TRP A 131 9.62 -18.04 -10.48
CA TRP A 131 10.61 -17.77 -9.43
C TRP A 131 12.07 -17.80 -9.90
N ASN A 132 12.41 -18.71 -10.83
CA ASN A 132 13.77 -18.84 -11.37
C ASN A 132 14.22 -17.64 -12.23
N ASN A 133 13.27 -16.81 -12.69
CA ASN A 133 13.58 -15.60 -13.45
C ASN A 133 13.66 -14.36 -12.57
N ILE A 134 13.36 -14.46 -11.27
CA ILE A 134 13.35 -13.32 -10.34
C ILE A 134 14.70 -13.26 -9.60
N GLU A 135 15.26 -12.06 -9.48
CA GLU A 135 16.39 -11.79 -8.58
C GLU A 135 16.07 -12.23 -7.14
N GLN A 136 16.94 -13.05 -6.55
CA GLN A 136 16.64 -13.75 -5.29
C GLN A 136 16.31 -12.79 -4.13
N ASP A 137 16.95 -11.62 -4.08
CA ASP A 137 16.71 -10.58 -3.08
C ASP A 137 15.27 -10.02 -3.12
N TYR A 138 14.61 -10.13 -4.27
CA TYR A 138 13.25 -9.62 -4.49
C TYR A 138 12.16 -10.70 -4.40
N TRP A 139 12.47 -11.96 -4.11
CA TRP A 139 11.45 -13.02 -3.96
C TRP A 139 10.35 -12.67 -2.96
N ARG A 140 10.67 -11.91 -1.90
CA ARG A 140 9.68 -11.48 -0.92
C ARG A 140 8.58 -10.59 -1.53
N GLN A 141 8.89 -9.83 -2.59
CA GLN A 141 7.95 -8.95 -3.30
C GLN A 141 6.88 -9.71 -4.11
N PHE A 142 7.08 -11.01 -4.33
CA PHE A 142 6.15 -11.88 -5.06
C PHE A 142 5.42 -12.87 -4.15
N LYS A 143 5.66 -12.83 -2.84
CA LYS A 143 4.97 -13.71 -1.90
C LYS A 143 3.51 -13.28 -1.75
N LYS A 144 2.62 -14.27 -1.74
CA LYS A 144 1.23 -14.05 -1.35
C LYS A 144 1.17 -13.56 0.08
N ARG A 145 0.26 -12.63 0.32
CA ARG A 145 -0.09 -12.12 1.65
C ARG A 145 -1.16 -13.02 2.24
N THR A 146 -1.18 -13.11 3.56
CA THR A 146 -2.24 -13.86 4.24
C THR A 146 -3.57 -13.13 4.14
N THR A 147 -4.68 -13.81 4.37
CA THR A 147 -6.02 -13.20 4.40
C THR A 147 -6.18 -12.14 5.50
N ASP A 148 -5.28 -12.15 6.50
CA ASP A 148 -5.23 -11.12 7.54
C ASP A 148 -4.47 -9.86 7.12
N GLU A 149 -3.57 -9.99 6.14
CA GLU A 149 -2.72 -8.91 5.59
C GLU A 149 -3.27 -8.33 4.29
N SER A 150 -4.08 -9.08 3.54
CA SER A 150 -4.67 -8.64 2.29
C SER A 150 -6.06 -9.24 2.14
N ILE A 151 -7.06 -8.38 2.03
CA ILE A 151 -8.43 -8.78 1.77
C ILE A 151 -8.79 -8.45 0.32
N THR A 152 -9.51 -9.36 -0.33
CA THR A 152 -9.99 -9.18 -1.71
C THR A 152 -11.12 -8.17 -1.81
N LEU A 153 -11.69 -7.75 -0.68
CA LEU A 153 -12.93 -6.96 -0.58
C LEU A 153 -14.12 -7.62 -1.31
N GLY A 154 -14.06 -8.94 -1.56
CA GLY A 154 -15.03 -9.66 -2.39
C GLY A 154 -14.99 -9.26 -3.87
N LEU A 155 -13.93 -8.58 -4.32
CA LEU A 155 -13.75 -8.14 -5.70
C LEU A 155 -12.87 -9.11 -6.49
N PRO A 156 -13.12 -9.26 -7.81
CA PRO A 156 -12.29 -10.09 -8.66
C PRO A 156 -10.85 -9.58 -8.72
N TYR A 157 -9.93 -10.44 -9.12
CA TYR A 157 -8.55 -10.07 -9.41
C TYR A 157 -8.48 -9.09 -10.58
N ASP A 158 -7.68 -8.05 -10.44
CA ASP A 158 -7.59 -6.98 -11.43
C ASP A 158 -6.22 -6.90 -12.11
N TYR A 159 -6.09 -7.57 -13.26
CA TYR A 159 -4.88 -7.48 -14.09
C TYR A 159 -4.51 -6.05 -14.50
N CYS A 160 -5.49 -5.13 -14.54
CA CYS A 160 -5.31 -3.75 -14.96
C CYS A 160 -5.15 -2.79 -13.79
N SER A 161 -5.06 -3.31 -12.57
CA SER A 161 -4.80 -2.49 -11.38
C SER A 161 -3.49 -1.73 -11.54
N ILE A 162 -3.50 -0.46 -11.14
CA ILE A 162 -2.26 0.32 -11.06
C ILE A 162 -1.25 -0.31 -10.09
N MET A 163 -1.74 -1.14 -9.17
CA MET A 163 -0.98 -1.88 -8.15
C MET A 163 -0.42 -3.22 -8.65
N HIS A 164 -0.67 -3.61 -9.90
CA HIS A 164 -0.10 -4.82 -10.46
C HIS A 164 1.32 -4.56 -10.97
N TYR A 165 2.23 -5.52 -10.79
CA TYR A 165 3.56 -5.51 -11.42
C TYR A 165 3.51 -5.78 -12.93
N ASP A 166 4.50 -5.29 -13.67
CA ASP A 166 4.71 -5.72 -15.05
C ASP A 166 5.21 -7.18 -15.09
N ASP A 167 5.20 -7.79 -16.27
CA ASP A 167 5.54 -9.20 -16.45
C ASP A 167 7.05 -9.48 -16.40
N HIS A 168 7.91 -8.47 -16.32
CA HIS A 168 9.37 -8.57 -16.21
C HIS A 168 9.92 -7.99 -14.90
N ALA A 169 9.05 -7.60 -13.96
CA ALA A 169 9.44 -7.03 -12.68
C ALA A 169 10.54 -7.87 -12.00
N PHE A 170 11.66 -7.23 -11.63
CA PHE A 170 12.81 -7.83 -10.93
C PHE A 170 13.42 -9.05 -11.65
N THR A 171 13.41 -9.04 -12.98
CA THR A 171 13.99 -10.13 -13.77
C THR A 171 15.51 -10.20 -13.65
N SER A 172 16.05 -11.36 -13.29
CA SER A 172 17.50 -11.59 -13.24
C SER A 172 18.11 -11.93 -14.59
N ASN A 173 17.27 -12.21 -15.60
CA ASN A 173 17.70 -12.78 -16.88
C ASN A 173 16.97 -12.20 -18.10
N GLY A 174 16.22 -11.10 -17.92
CA GLY A 174 15.46 -10.44 -18.98
C GLY A 174 14.22 -11.20 -19.45
N LYS A 175 13.88 -12.35 -18.82
CA LYS A 175 12.67 -13.12 -19.12
C LYS A 175 11.54 -12.72 -18.19
N LYS A 176 10.32 -13.07 -18.57
CA LYS A 176 9.13 -12.84 -17.76
C LYS A 176 9.26 -13.46 -16.36
N THR A 177 8.86 -12.74 -15.34
CA THR A 177 8.77 -13.18 -13.95
C THR A 177 7.34 -13.51 -13.55
N LEU A 178 6.35 -13.03 -14.30
CA LEU A 178 4.93 -13.25 -14.07
C LEU A 178 4.21 -13.54 -15.40
N VAL A 179 3.32 -14.53 -15.40
CA VAL A 179 2.49 -14.86 -16.58
C VAL A 179 1.01 -14.91 -16.19
N PRO A 180 0.13 -14.14 -16.85
CA PRO A 180 -1.30 -14.21 -16.58
C PRO A 180 -1.90 -15.48 -17.18
N LEU A 181 -2.81 -16.12 -16.44
CA LEU A 181 -3.53 -17.33 -16.88
C LEU A 181 -4.64 -17.05 -17.90
N LYS A 182 -5.08 -15.78 -17.97
CA LYS A 182 -6.05 -15.27 -18.95
C LYS A 182 -5.47 -14.05 -19.63
N LYS A 183 -5.84 -13.82 -20.90
CA LYS A 183 -5.38 -12.63 -21.63
C LYS A 183 -5.99 -11.36 -21.00
N PRO A 184 -5.18 -10.44 -20.43
CA PRO A 184 -5.70 -9.20 -19.88
C PRO A 184 -6.13 -8.24 -20.99
N SER A 185 -7.06 -7.33 -20.68
CA SER A 185 -7.51 -6.28 -21.60
C SER A 185 -6.59 -5.06 -21.64
N CYS A 186 -5.49 -5.10 -20.89
CA CYS A 186 -4.50 -4.04 -20.73
C CYS A 186 -3.09 -4.64 -20.74
N GLU A 187 -2.10 -3.76 -20.82
CA GLU A 187 -0.71 -4.11 -20.51
C GLU A 187 -0.57 -4.33 -19.00
N LEU A 188 -0.01 -5.48 -18.61
CA LEU A 188 0.28 -5.73 -17.19
C LEU A 188 1.29 -4.70 -16.69
N GLY A 189 1.06 -4.23 -15.46
CA GLY A 189 1.92 -3.22 -14.87
C GLY A 189 1.62 -1.79 -15.31
N GLN A 190 0.53 -1.54 -16.05
CA GLN A 190 0.17 -0.19 -16.50
C GLN A 190 0.25 0.86 -15.37
N LYS A 191 0.82 2.03 -15.69
CA LYS A 191 0.94 3.19 -14.80
C LYS A 191 0.33 4.43 -15.48
N ILE A 192 -0.84 4.26 -16.10
CA ILE A 192 -1.54 5.32 -16.83
C ILE A 192 -2.69 5.88 -16.00
N ARG A 193 -3.50 5.00 -15.40
CA ARG A 193 -4.71 5.39 -14.67
C ARG A 193 -5.07 4.39 -13.56
N LEU A 194 -5.86 4.84 -12.59
CA LEU A 194 -6.58 3.93 -11.71
C LEU A 194 -7.56 3.09 -12.54
N SER A 195 -7.61 1.78 -12.28
CA SER A 195 -8.65 0.94 -12.87
C SER A 195 -10.00 1.25 -12.20
N PRO A 196 -11.13 0.87 -12.84
CA PRO A 196 -12.43 0.93 -12.16
C PRO A 196 -12.48 0.12 -10.85
N LEU A 197 -11.72 -0.98 -10.75
CA LEU A 197 -11.64 -1.78 -9.55
C LEU A 197 -10.74 -1.14 -8.48
N ASP A 198 -9.67 -0.44 -8.84
CA ASP A 198 -8.86 0.34 -7.89
C ASP A 198 -9.73 1.38 -7.17
N ILE A 199 -10.51 2.15 -7.95
CA ILE A 199 -11.44 3.15 -7.41
C ILE A 199 -12.51 2.49 -6.51
N LYS A 200 -13.07 1.36 -6.95
CA LYS A 200 -14.07 0.62 -6.17
C LYS A 200 -13.48 0.08 -4.86
N LYS A 201 -12.23 -0.42 -4.88
CA LYS A 201 -11.51 -0.89 -3.69
C LYS A 201 -11.36 0.25 -2.68
N VAL A 202 -10.88 1.43 -3.11
CA VAL A 202 -10.77 2.63 -2.25
C VAL A 202 -12.13 2.98 -1.64
N ASN A 203 -13.18 3.06 -2.46
CA ASN A 203 -14.52 3.45 -2.01
C ASN A 203 -15.12 2.47 -0.99
N ILE A 204 -14.92 1.16 -1.17
CA ILE A 204 -15.35 0.15 -0.20
C ILE A 204 -14.53 0.26 1.09
N LEU A 205 -13.20 0.32 0.98
CA LEU A 205 -12.30 0.30 2.13
C LEU A 205 -12.50 1.52 3.05
N TYR A 206 -12.69 2.70 2.47
CA TYR A 206 -12.96 3.95 3.20
C TYR A 206 -14.45 4.23 3.44
N ASN A 207 -15.33 3.26 3.10
CA ASN A 207 -16.77 3.34 3.32
C ASN A 207 -17.38 4.64 2.76
N CYS A 208 -16.96 5.02 1.56
CA CYS A 208 -17.44 6.23 0.90
C CYS A 208 -18.97 6.17 0.66
N PRO A 209 -19.66 7.32 0.63
CA PRO A 209 -21.10 7.36 0.39
C PRO A 209 -21.49 6.57 -0.87
N GLY A 210 -22.51 5.69 -0.76
CA GLY A 210 -22.95 4.82 -1.84
C GLY A 210 -22.19 3.48 -1.98
N TYR A 211 -21.08 3.29 -1.26
CA TYR A 211 -20.26 2.06 -1.30
C TYR A 211 -20.22 1.32 0.04
N ARG A 212 -21.17 1.60 0.92
CA ARG A 212 -21.32 0.90 2.21
C ARG A 212 -21.64 -0.56 1.94
N THR A 213 -20.71 -1.44 2.29
CA THR A 213 -20.95 -2.88 2.20
C THR A 213 -21.56 -3.37 3.52
N ASN A 214 -22.50 -4.31 3.45
CA ASN A 214 -23.04 -5.02 4.61
C ASN A 214 -22.04 -5.99 5.25
N VAL A 215 -20.73 -5.82 4.96
CA VAL A 215 -19.68 -6.52 5.69
C VAL A 215 -19.76 -5.97 7.12
N GLY A 216 -20.30 -6.80 8.02
CA GLY A 216 -20.53 -6.46 9.43
C GLY A 216 -19.27 -5.89 10.09
N PRO A 217 -19.38 -5.31 11.30
CA PRO A 217 -18.25 -4.68 11.96
C PRO A 217 -17.07 -5.66 12.01
N ILE A 218 -16.03 -5.37 11.23
CA ILE A 218 -14.73 -6.04 11.35
C ILE A 218 -14.29 -5.77 12.79
N ILE A 219 -14.24 -6.86 13.56
CA ILE A 219 -14.28 -6.92 15.02
C ILE A 219 -13.49 -5.78 15.68
N THR A 220 -14.21 -4.85 16.32
CA THR A 220 -13.62 -3.88 17.24
C THR A 220 -13.26 -4.59 18.53
N SER A 221 -12.10 -5.26 18.55
CA SER A 221 -11.49 -5.68 19.82
C SER A 221 -10.77 -4.49 20.43
N THR A 222 -11.51 -3.60 21.06
CA THR A 222 -10.98 -2.68 22.07
C THR A 222 -10.68 -3.47 23.33
N SER A 223 -9.46 -3.98 23.45
CA SER A 223 -8.90 -4.29 24.76
C SER A 223 -7.50 -3.69 24.83
N LYS A 224 -7.38 -2.61 25.60
CA LYS A 224 -6.09 -2.15 26.13
C LYS A 224 -5.40 -3.35 26.80
N PRO A 225 -4.08 -3.54 26.63
CA PRO A 225 -3.34 -4.42 27.51
C PRO A 225 -3.38 -3.81 28.92
N THR A 226 -4.09 -4.45 29.85
CA THR A 226 -3.96 -4.16 31.27
C THR A 226 -2.66 -4.80 31.73
N THR A 227 -1.66 -3.97 32.02
CA THR A 227 -0.45 -4.38 32.72
C THR A 227 -0.83 -4.77 34.15
N THR A 228 -0.91 -6.07 34.45
CA THR A 228 -0.85 -6.54 35.83
C THR A 228 0.60 -6.84 36.18
N LEU A 229 1.19 -5.93 36.94
CA LEU A 229 2.41 -6.15 37.72
C LEU A 229 2.12 -7.31 38.68
N TYR A 230 2.87 -8.40 38.58
CA TYR A 230 2.98 -9.35 39.68
C TYR A 230 4.01 -8.80 40.66
N GLU A 231 3.52 -8.22 41.75
CA GLU A 231 4.26 -8.08 43.00
C GLU A 231 4.57 -9.48 43.54
N ASN A 232 5.85 -9.77 43.73
CA ASN A 232 6.30 -10.85 44.60
C ASN A 232 7.32 -10.26 45.58
N GLU A 233 6.83 -9.80 46.73
CA GLU A 233 7.64 -9.62 47.94
C GLU A 233 7.28 -10.68 48.98
N GLY A 234 8.30 -11.20 49.67
CA GLY A 234 8.16 -11.87 50.97
C GLY A 234 8.64 -13.32 51.01
N ARG A 235 9.96 -13.60 51.00
CA ARG A 235 10.84 -13.82 52.17
C ARG A 235 10.63 -15.11 53.00
N LEU A 236 11.75 -15.87 53.04
CA LEU A 236 12.42 -16.51 54.19
C LEU A 236 12.07 -17.95 54.62
N ASN A 237 13.05 -18.82 54.35
CA ASN A 237 13.74 -19.80 55.21
C ASN A 237 12.94 -20.73 56.13
N LYS A 238 13.19 -22.05 56.01
CA LYS A 238 14.02 -22.83 56.97
C LYS A 238 14.06 -24.34 56.66
N ASP A 239 15.26 -24.91 56.83
CA ASP A 239 15.58 -26.18 57.50
C ASP A 239 15.04 -27.52 56.95
N HIS A 240 15.92 -28.38 56.39
CA HIS A 240 16.55 -29.52 57.10
C HIS A 240 17.07 -30.63 56.15
N LYS A 241 18.31 -31.03 56.44
CA LYS A 241 19.06 -32.26 56.06
C LYS A 241 19.56 -32.42 54.63
#